data_AF-W1UV66-F1
#
_entry.id   AF-W1UV66-F1
#
_cell.length_a   1.000
_cell.length_b   1.000
_cell.length_c   1.000
_cell.angle_alpha   90.00
_cell.angle_beta   90.00
_cell.angle_gamma   90.00
#
_symmetry.space_group_name_H-M   'P 1'
#
loop_
_entity.id
_entity.type
_entity.pdbx_description
1 polymer ?
#
loop_
_entity_poly.entity_id
_entity_poly.type
_entity_poly.pdbx_seq_one_letter_code
_entity_poly.pdbx_strand_id
1 'polypeptide(L)'
;IQNCMCINKYETGYPTNLVFQTNLLQSTNPSGKICITGVNYSYDCIGSENTTISGFVDSKSLTLTASQAACSCTSGSITTPLYNQFAGSIKTNSCCCNQTEQAYAMTKIVEKGIAFSVCNLSISITGTIGGTPFTANLIGTGSVESQTSLGNPTLLSNLGFPDSINFAGRLCLPTNTKLNISEEFDSCIIVDCIRPVNSTYNYTAPATGDPITYATFVATGDLSLVINKQIYATTTEKLAVMTNSGAQVVCTDGV
;
A
#
# COMPACT_ATOMS: atom_id res chain seq x y z
N ILE A 1 -26.36 9.13 11.05
CA ILE A 1 -25.89 9.88 9.84
C ILE A 1 -24.58 9.26 9.38
N GLN A 2 -24.40 9.05 8.07
CA GLN A 2 -23.15 8.58 7.47
C GLN A 2 -22.61 9.68 6.56
N ASN A 3 -21.48 10.27 6.93
CA ASN A 3 -20.72 11.18 6.07
C ASN A 3 -19.54 10.41 5.48
N CYS A 4 -19.23 10.62 4.19
CA CYS A 4 -18.11 9.97 3.53
C CYS A 4 -17.23 10.97 2.76
N MET A 5 -15.96 10.62 2.61
CA MET A 5 -15.02 11.31 1.72
C MET A 5 -14.07 10.32 1.06
N CYS A 6 -13.62 10.68 -0.15
CA CYS A 6 -12.59 9.94 -0.87
C CYS A 6 -11.33 10.79 -1.01
N ILE A 7 -10.17 10.18 -0.78
CA ILE A 7 -8.86 10.78 -1.05
C ILE A 7 -8.15 9.89 -2.06
N ASN A 8 -7.74 10.48 -3.17
CA ASN A 8 -6.94 9.77 -4.16
C ASN A 8 -5.49 10.26 -4.07
N LYS A 9 -4.54 9.33 -4.02
CA LYS A 9 -3.12 9.60 -4.10
C LYS A 9 -2.49 8.83 -5.25
N TYR A 10 -1.53 9.51 -5.88
CA TYR A 10 -0.68 8.95 -6.91
C TYR A 10 0.77 9.22 -6.50
N GLU A 11 1.56 8.16 -6.41
CA GLU A 11 2.99 8.23 -6.11
C GLU A 11 3.75 7.48 -7.21
N THR A 12 4.96 7.92 -7.52
CA THR A 12 5.83 7.28 -8.51
C THR A 12 7.06 6.70 -7.82
N GLY A 13 7.40 5.46 -8.15
CA GLY A 13 8.62 4.79 -7.73
C GLY A 13 9.59 4.70 -8.89
N TYR A 14 10.85 5.08 -8.67
CA TYR A 14 11.91 4.99 -9.68
C TYR A 14 13.14 4.23 -9.14
N PRO A 15 13.02 2.91 -8.88
CA PRO A 15 14.15 2.14 -8.38
C PRO A 15 15.21 2.00 -9.48
N THR A 16 16.47 2.27 -9.16
CA THR A 16 17.57 2.24 -10.15
C THR A 16 18.45 0.99 -10.05
N ASN A 17 18.07 0.05 -9.20
CA ASN A 17 18.90 -1.06 -8.76
C ASN A 17 18.14 -2.40 -8.71
N LEU A 18 17.12 -2.58 -9.55
CA LEU A 18 16.37 -3.84 -9.62
C LEU A 18 17.25 -4.93 -10.24
N VAL A 19 17.42 -6.06 -9.57
CA VAL A 19 18.27 -7.16 -10.04
C VAL A 19 17.39 -8.26 -10.64
N PHE A 20 17.55 -8.50 -11.94
CA PHE A 20 16.83 -9.54 -12.67
C PHE A 20 17.74 -10.73 -12.96
N GLN A 21 17.23 -11.93 -12.69
CA GLN A 21 17.85 -13.20 -13.07
C GLN A 21 17.09 -13.84 -14.22
N THR A 22 17.80 -14.09 -15.32
CA THR A 22 17.24 -14.75 -16.50
C THR A 22 17.16 -16.27 -16.35
N ASN A 23 16.50 -16.93 -17.29
CA ASN A 23 16.58 -18.37 -17.50
C ASN A 23 17.78 -18.83 -18.35
N LEU A 24 18.62 -17.90 -18.83
CA LEU A 24 19.79 -18.20 -19.65
C LEU A 24 20.99 -18.53 -18.77
N LEU A 25 21.75 -19.56 -19.15
CA LEU A 25 22.97 -19.93 -18.42
C LEU A 25 24.09 -18.94 -18.70
N GLN A 26 24.78 -18.49 -17.65
CA GLN A 26 25.92 -17.60 -17.81
C GLN A 26 27.05 -18.26 -18.62
N SER A 27 27.27 -19.56 -18.44
CA SER A 27 28.32 -20.33 -19.14
C SER A 27 28.15 -20.35 -20.66
N THR A 28 26.94 -20.04 -21.16
CA THR A 28 26.68 -19.88 -22.60
C THR A 28 27.04 -18.48 -23.13
N ASN A 29 27.58 -17.61 -22.28
CA ASN A 29 27.99 -16.24 -22.57
C ASN A 29 26.99 -15.48 -23.45
N PRO A 30 25.72 -15.32 -23.01
CA PRO A 30 24.82 -14.42 -23.70
C PRO A 30 25.50 -13.05 -23.76
N SER A 31 25.59 -12.45 -24.93
CA SER A 31 26.34 -11.21 -25.12
C SER A 31 25.61 -10.31 -26.10
N GLY A 32 25.80 -9.00 -25.97
CA GLY A 32 25.14 -8.02 -26.82
C GLY A 32 24.00 -7.28 -26.13
N LYS A 33 23.17 -6.61 -26.93
CA LYS A 33 22.19 -5.65 -26.42
C LYS A 33 21.08 -6.37 -25.63
N ILE A 34 20.74 -5.83 -24.47
CA ILE A 34 19.55 -6.22 -23.69
C ILE A 34 18.36 -5.40 -24.20
N CYS A 35 17.34 -6.08 -24.70
CA CYS A 35 16.10 -5.46 -25.16
C CYS A 35 14.91 -6.08 -24.43
N ILE A 36 14.22 -5.30 -23.59
CA ILE A 36 13.01 -5.75 -22.88
C ILE A 36 11.80 -5.48 -23.77
N THR A 37 10.96 -6.50 -23.95
CA THR A 37 9.78 -6.45 -24.82
C THR A 37 8.47 -6.67 -24.07
N GLY A 38 8.53 -7.26 -22.87
CA GLY A 38 7.36 -7.49 -22.04
C GLY A 38 7.68 -7.38 -20.56
N VAL A 39 6.71 -6.89 -19.80
CA VAL A 39 6.73 -6.80 -18.35
C VAL A 39 5.44 -7.43 -17.84
N ASN A 40 5.54 -8.36 -16.90
CA ASN A 40 4.42 -8.98 -16.23
C ASN A 40 4.64 -8.90 -14.73
N TYR A 41 3.58 -8.62 -13.98
CA TYR A 41 3.66 -8.57 -12.53
C TYR A 41 2.36 -9.07 -11.90
N SER A 42 2.48 -9.59 -10.69
CA SER A 42 1.36 -10.07 -9.88
C SER A 42 1.67 -9.86 -8.41
N TYR A 43 0.63 -9.69 -7.60
CA TYR A 43 0.69 -9.62 -6.16
C TYR A 43 -0.70 -9.94 -5.60
N ASP A 44 -0.78 -10.28 -4.32
CA ASP A 44 -2.07 -10.63 -3.70
C ASP A 44 -2.81 -9.40 -3.18
N CYS A 45 -2.08 -8.46 -2.57
CA CYS A 45 -2.64 -7.30 -1.88
C CYS A 45 -1.56 -6.27 -1.54
N ILE A 46 -2.01 -5.05 -1.22
CA ILE A 46 -1.18 -3.94 -0.71
C ILE A 46 -1.84 -3.42 0.57
N GLY A 47 -1.05 -3.16 1.61
CA GLY A 47 -1.55 -2.67 2.88
C GLY A 47 -0.45 -2.29 3.86
N SER A 48 -0.84 -1.89 5.06
CA SER A 48 0.08 -1.59 6.16
C SER A 48 0.33 -2.83 7.00
N GLU A 49 1.58 -3.05 7.41
CA GLU A 49 1.93 -4.07 8.42
C GLU A 49 1.54 -3.62 9.83
N ASN A 50 1.39 -2.31 10.06
CA ASN A 50 0.96 -1.78 11.34
C ASN A 50 -0.54 -2.05 11.56
N THR A 51 -0.86 -2.53 12.77
CA THR A 51 -2.23 -2.75 13.24
C THR A 51 -2.93 -1.46 13.66
N THR A 52 -2.22 -0.33 13.70
CA THR A 52 -2.78 0.98 14.06
C THR A 52 -2.26 2.08 13.16
N ILE A 53 -3.12 3.07 12.90
CA ILE A 53 -2.80 4.32 12.22
C ILE A 53 -3.09 5.46 13.18
N SER A 54 -2.17 6.41 13.24
CA SER A 54 -2.34 7.65 14.00
C SER A 54 -2.78 8.78 13.08
N GLY A 55 -3.77 9.53 13.54
CA GLY A 55 -4.30 10.68 12.83
C GLY A 55 -4.80 11.76 13.77
N PHE A 56 -5.38 12.79 13.18
CA PHE A 56 -5.94 13.94 13.85
C PHE A 56 -7.26 14.31 13.21
N VAL A 57 -8.25 14.60 14.06
CA VAL A 57 -9.51 15.24 13.65
C VAL A 57 -9.48 16.64 14.27
N ASP A 58 -9.27 17.63 13.40
CA ASP A 58 -8.84 18.98 13.73
C ASP A 58 -7.54 19.00 14.55
N SER A 59 -7.64 19.07 15.89
CA SER A 59 -6.49 19.11 16.80
C SER A 59 -6.51 17.97 17.84
N LYS A 60 -7.49 17.06 17.73
CA LYS A 60 -7.58 15.89 18.62
C LYS A 60 -6.94 14.69 17.96
N SER A 61 -6.12 13.97 18.73
CA SER A 61 -5.55 12.71 18.30
C SER A 61 -6.64 11.66 18.07
N LEU A 62 -6.53 10.95 16.95
CA LEU A 62 -7.33 9.80 16.57
C LEU A 62 -6.38 8.61 16.42
N THR A 63 -6.75 7.48 16.99
CA THR A 63 -6.09 6.20 16.71
C THR A 63 -7.12 5.31 16.04
N LEU A 64 -6.77 4.81 14.87
CA LEU A 64 -7.55 3.82 14.14
C LEU A 64 -6.84 2.48 14.26
N THR A 65 -7.62 1.43 14.52
CA THR A 65 -7.12 0.06 14.68
C THR A 65 -7.62 -0.78 13.53
N ALA A 66 -6.77 -1.65 13.01
CA ALA A 66 -7.13 -2.56 11.95
C ALA A 66 -8.26 -3.50 12.40
N SER A 67 -9.22 -3.74 11.52
CA SER A 67 -10.34 -4.66 11.78
C SER A 67 -9.96 -6.10 11.46
N GLN A 68 -9.48 -6.33 10.25
CA GLN A 68 -9.13 -7.63 9.68
C GLN A 68 -7.93 -7.48 8.75
N ALA A 69 -7.09 -8.52 8.68
CA ALA A 69 -6.05 -8.61 7.67
C ALA A 69 -6.67 -8.77 6.29
N ALA A 70 -6.30 -7.92 5.34
CA ALA A 70 -6.68 -8.03 3.94
C ALA A 70 -6.17 -9.35 3.33
N CYS A 71 -5.00 -9.77 3.79
CA CYS A 71 -4.24 -10.92 3.30
C CYS A 71 -3.09 -11.22 4.27
N SER A 72 -2.32 -12.27 4.01
CA SER A 72 -1.10 -12.57 4.77
C SER A 72 -0.04 -13.19 3.87
N CYS A 73 1.21 -12.82 4.10
CA CYS A 73 2.35 -13.25 3.33
C CYS A 73 3.22 -14.15 4.18
N THR A 74 3.67 -15.27 3.64
CA THR A 74 4.53 -16.20 4.38
C THR A 74 5.93 -16.18 3.78
N SER A 75 6.93 -15.99 4.64
CA SER A 75 8.35 -16.10 4.31
C SER A 75 9.00 -17.05 5.30
N GLY A 76 9.38 -18.24 4.84
CA GLY A 76 9.85 -19.31 5.72
C GLY A 76 8.77 -19.73 6.73
N SER A 77 9.06 -19.55 8.02
CA SER A 77 8.13 -19.85 9.13
C SER A 77 7.36 -18.64 9.65
N ILE A 78 7.53 -17.46 9.05
CA ILE A 78 6.91 -16.21 9.51
C ILE A 78 5.76 -15.86 8.56
N THR A 79 4.58 -15.62 9.12
CA THR A 79 3.40 -15.12 8.39
C THR A 79 3.10 -13.71 8.87
N THR A 80 3.16 -12.75 7.95
CA THR A 80 2.93 -11.33 8.22
C THR A 80 1.61 -10.89 7.57
N PRO A 81 0.62 -10.43 8.34
CA PRO A 81 -0.63 -9.88 7.81
C PRO A 81 -0.42 -8.46 7.27
N LEU A 82 -1.15 -8.10 6.21
CA LEU A 82 -1.30 -6.71 5.78
C LEU A 82 -2.73 -6.24 6.01
N TYR A 83 -2.87 -4.99 6.42
CA TYR A 83 -4.15 -4.38 6.78
C TYR A 83 -4.44 -3.20 5.86
N ASN A 84 -5.67 -3.14 5.35
CA ASN A 84 -6.15 -2.03 4.52
C ASN A 84 -7.45 -1.40 5.06
N GLN A 85 -8.02 -1.95 6.14
CA GLN A 85 -9.24 -1.44 6.77
C GLN A 85 -8.97 -1.09 8.23
N PHE A 86 -9.35 0.11 8.63
CA PHE A 86 -9.10 0.62 9.98
C PHE A 86 -10.34 1.31 10.53
N ALA A 87 -10.54 1.23 11.84
CA ALA A 87 -11.66 1.88 12.50
C ALA A 87 -11.30 2.39 13.90
N GLY A 88 -12.01 3.40 14.35
CA GLY A 88 -11.86 3.97 15.68
C GLY A 88 -13.01 4.93 16.01
N SER A 89 -12.90 5.59 17.16
CA SER A 89 -13.91 6.57 17.57
C SER A 89 -13.27 7.83 18.09
N ILE A 90 -13.93 8.97 17.87
CA ILE A 90 -13.48 10.26 18.36
C ILE A 90 -14.67 11.16 18.67
N LYS A 91 -14.50 12.03 19.66
CA LYS A 91 -15.47 13.10 19.93
C LYS A 91 -15.01 14.39 19.26
N THR A 92 -15.80 14.90 18.32
CA THR A 92 -15.52 16.16 17.61
C THR A 92 -15.45 17.34 18.58
N ASN A 93 -14.82 18.43 18.14
CA ASN A 93 -14.75 19.67 18.93
C ASN A 93 -16.11 20.37 18.97
N SER A 94 -16.35 21.12 20.04
CA SER A 94 -17.35 22.18 20.04
C SER A 94 -16.82 23.33 19.18
N CYS A 95 -17.60 23.81 18.21
CA CYS A 95 -17.20 24.97 17.41
C CYS A 95 -17.28 26.23 18.29
N CYS A 96 -16.14 26.89 18.53
CA CYS A 96 -16.07 28.13 19.32
C CYS A 96 -16.28 29.40 18.46
N CYS A 97 -16.48 29.25 17.15
CA CYS A 97 -16.59 30.38 16.22
C CYS A 97 -18.00 30.98 16.23
N ASN A 98 -18.29 31.82 17.23
CA ASN A 98 -19.28 32.92 17.27
C ASN A 98 -20.68 32.76 16.65
N GLN A 99 -21.15 31.55 16.36
CA GLN A 99 -22.53 31.31 15.95
C GLN A 99 -23.18 30.32 16.91
N THR A 100 -24.33 30.74 17.44
CA THR A 100 -25.28 29.88 18.15
C THR A 100 -25.50 28.60 17.35
N GLU A 101 -25.24 27.45 17.98
CA GLU A 101 -25.62 26.09 17.56
C GLU A 101 -25.38 25.72 16.08
N GLN A 102 -24.13 25.79 15.59
CA GLN A 102 -23.80 25.05 14.37
C GLN A 102 -23.69 23.55 14.67
N ALA A 103 -24.76 22.82 14.33
CA ALA A 103 -24.83 21.37 14.50
C ALA A 103 -23.72 20.61 13.74
N TYR A 104 -23.15 21.22 12.69
CA TYR A 104 -22.08 20.66 11.86
C TYR A 104 -20.96 21.68 11.60
N ALA A 105 -19.73 21.18 11.45
CA ALA A 105 -18.57 21.97 11.06
C ALA A 105 -17.74 21.22 10.00
N MET A 106 -17.06 21.99 9.14
CA MET A 106 -16.09 21.45 8.21
C MET A 106 -14.81 21.08 9.00
N THR A 107 -14.62 19.80 9.24
CA THR A 107 -13.53 19.27 10.05
C THR A 107 -12.44 18.68 9.17
N LYS A 108 -11.18 18.94 9.52
CA LYS A 108 -10.03 18.37 8.80
C LYS A 108 -9.62 17.05 9.44
N ILE A 109 -9.50 16.00 8.64
CA ILE A 109 -8.93 14.72 9.04
C ILE A 109 -7.54 14.60 8.42
N VAL A 110 -6.53 14.25 9.23
CA VAL A 110 -5.14 14.11 8.80
C VAL A 110 -4.53 12.86 9.40
N GLU A 111 -3.94 12.01 8.58
CA GLU A 111 -3.10 10.89 9.00
C GLU A 111 -1.71 11.03 8.41
N LYS A 112 -0.72 10.58 9.17
CA LYS A 112 0.67 10.77 8.81
C LYS A 112 1.47 9.50 9.00
N GLY A 113 2.47 9.33 8.12
CA GLY A 113 3.48 8.31 8.31
C GLY A 113 2.98 6.89 8.06
N ILE A 114 2.01 6.69 7.16
CA ILE A 114 1.51 5.34 6.85
C ILE A 114 2.47 4.68 5.86
N ALA A 115 3.17 3.64 6.31
CA ALA A 115 4.00 2.78 5.47
C ALA A 115 3.14 1.68 4.84
N PHE A 116 3.38 1.40 3.56
CA PHE A 116 2.70 0.35 2.81
C PHE A 116 3.71 -0.70 2.37
N SER A 117 3.23 -1.94 2.32
CA SER A 117 3.94 -3.09 1.79
C SER A 117 3.03 -3.86 0.82
N VAL A 118 3.63 -4.67 -0.05
CA VAL A 118 2.94 -5.51 -1.04
C VAL A 118 3.25 -6.98 -0.79
N CYS A 119 2.22 -7.82 -0.85
CA CYS A 119 2.31 -9.24 -0.57
C CYS A 119 2.53 -10.07 -1.82
N ASN A 120 3.44 -11.05 -1.75
CA ASN A 120 3.71 -12.00 -2.83
C ASN A 120 3.98 -11.31 -4.18
N LEU A 121 4.68 -10.17 -4.16
CA LEU A 121 5.05 -9.44 -5.36
C LEU A 121 5.98 -10.31 -6.22
N SER A 122 5.57 -10.51 -7.46
CA SER A 122 6.37 -11.11 -8.52
C SER A 122 6.42 -10.15 -9.69
N ILE A 123 7.63 -9.84 -10.16
CA ILE A 123 7.85 -9.06 -11.38
C ILE A 123 8.72 -9.91 -12.29
N SER A 124 8.23 -10.16 -13.50
CA SER A 124 8.94 -10.88 -14.55
C SER A 124 8.99 -10.06 -15.83
N ILE A 125 10.04 -10.24 -16.60
CA ILE A 125 10.26 -9.56 -17.86
C ILE A 125 10.63 -10.56 -18.94
N THR A 126 10.28 -10.24 -20.18
CA THR A 126 10.71 -10.98 -21.36
C THR A 126 11.45 -10.06 -22.30
N GLY A 127 12.39 -10.62 -23.05
CA GLY A 127 13.23 -9.83 -23.92
C GLY A 127 14.24 -10.65 -24.69
N THR A 128 15.28 -9.98 -25.17
CA THR A 128 16.43 -10.61 -25.83
C THR A 128 17.75 -10.08 -25.29
N ILE A 129 18.77 -10.95 -25.23
CA ILE A 129 20.18 -10.57 -25.05
C ILE A 129 20.91 -11.01 -26.31
N GLY A 130 21.42 -10.06 -27.10
CA GLY A 130 22.13 -10.40 -28.34
C GLY A 130 21.27 -11.13 -29.39
N GLY A 131 19.95 -10.97 -29.33
CA GLY A 131 19.00 -11.69 -30.17
C GLY A 131 18.53 -13.04 -29.60
N THR A 132 19.12 -13.54 -28.51
CA THR A 132 18.64 -14.74 -27.81
C THR A 132 17.48 -14.37 -26.87
N PRO A 133 16.28 -14.96 -27.02
CA PRO A 133 15.16 -14.70 -26.13
C PRO A 133 15.43 -15.14 -24.69
N PHE A 134 14.90 -14.41 -23.73
CA PHE A 134 14.95 -14.78 -22.31
C PHE A 134 13.65 -14.41 -21.58
N THR A 135 13.45 -15.08 -20.44
CA THR A 135 12.55 -14.65 -19.37
C THR A 135 13.41 -14.39 -18.13
N ALA A 136 13.13 -13.30 -17.41
CA ALA A 136 13.83 -12.99 -16.17
C ALA A 136 12.86 -12.62 -15.06
N ASN A 137 13.21 -12.98 -13.83
CA ASN A 137 12.46 -12.63 -12.64
C ASN A 137 13.25 -11.64 -11.80
N LEU A 138 12.55 -10.71 -11.16
CA LEU A 138 13.11 -9.84 -10.14
C LEU A 138 13.47 -10.69 -8.92
N ILE A 139 14.76 -10.70 -8.55
CA ILE A 139 15.26 -11.49 -7.42
C ILE A 139 15.69 -10.63 -6.23
N GLY A 140 15.72 -9.30 -6.40
CA GLY A 140 16.12 -8.39 -5.35
C GLY A 140 16.51 -7.01 -5.87
N THR A 141 17.18 -6.25 -5.01
CA THR A 141 17.74 -4.93 -5.32
C THR A 141 19.23 -4.86 -5.01
N GLY A 142 19.93 -3.91 -5.59
CA GLY A 142 21.36 -3.69 -5.36
C GLY A 142 22.19 -3.93 -6.62
N SER A 143 23.21 -4.78 -6.51
CA SER A 143 24.12 -5.12 -7.61
C SER A 143 24.00 -6.60 -7.96
N VAL A 144 24.55 -6.98 -9.11
CA VAL A 144 24.63 -8.40 -9.51
C VAL A 144 25.44 -9.24 -8.52
N GLU A 145 26.51 -8.68 -7.96
CA GLU A 145 27.42 -9.39 -7.05
C GLU A 145 26.91 -9.43 -5.59
N SER A 146 26.08 -8.44 -5.23
CA SER A 146 25.55 -8.27 -3.89
C SER A 146 24.13 -7.73 -3.99
N GLN A 147 23.18 -8.64 -4.14
CA GLN A 147 21.76 -8.34 -4.15
C GLN A 147 21.14 -8.56 -2.76
N THR A 148 20.14 -7.75 -2.44
CA THR A 148 19.31 -7.88 -1.24
C THR A 148 17.92 -8.34 -1.68
N SER A 149 17.42 -9.42 -1.08
CA SER A 149 16.05 -9.88 -1.31
C SER A 149 15.04 -8.80 -0.87
N LEU A 150 13.96 -8.64 -1.63
CA LEU A 150 12.91 -7.65 -1.35
C LEU A 150 12.08 -7.95 -0.09
N GLY A 151 12.17 -9.18 0.43
CA GLY A 151 11.32 -9.67 1.52
C GLY A 151 9.90 -9.97 1.06
N ASN A 152 9.14 -10.67 1.92
CA ASN A 152 7.72 -10.94 1.71
C ASN A 152 6.98 -10.80 3.05
N PRO A 153 6.17 -9.74 3.26
CA PRO A 153 5.81 -8.69 2.29
C PRO A 153 7.01 -7.79 1.90
N THR A 154 6.92 -7.16 0.73
CA THR A 154 7.92 -6.19 0.24
C THR A 154 7.49 -4.78 0.63
N LEU A 155 8.30 -4.05 1.40
CA LEU A 155 8.06 -2.64 1.71
C LEU A 155 8.12 -1.80 0.43
N LEU A 156 7.14 -0.90 0.21
CA LEU A 156 7.08 -0.12 -1.04
C LEU A 156 8.29 0.81 -1.24
N SER A 157 8.94 1.27 -0.17
CA SER A 157 10.16 2.06 -0.33
C SER A 157 11.35 1.29 -0.90
N ASN A 158 11.37 -0.04 -0.76
CA ASN A 158 12.35 -0.88 -1.45
C ASN A 158 12.14 -0.88 -2.98
N LEU A 159 10.97 -0.44 -3.44
CA LEU A 159 10.64 -0.24 -4.85
C LEU A 159 10.75 1.24 -5.26
N GLY A 160 11.37 2.09 -4.44
CA GLY A 160 11.60 3.50 -4.75
C GLY A 160 10.40 4.42 -4.51
N PHE A 161 9.33 3.95 -3.87
CA PHE A 161 8.25 4.82 -3.37
C PHE A 161 8.67 5.54 -2.06
N PRO A 162 7.95 6.57 -1.62
CA PRO A 162 8.20 7.19 -0.31
C PRO A 162 8.08 6.18 0.85
N ASP A 163 8.92 6.31 1.88
CA ASP A 163 8.89 5.48 3.10
C ASP A 163 7.54 5.49 3.82
N SER A 164 6.81 6.60 3.67
CA SER A 164 5.47 6.72 4.22
C SER A 164 4.65 7.77 3.48
N ILE A 165 3.34 7.61 3.55
CA ILE A 165 2.37 8.44 2.85
C ILE A 165 1.44 9.11 3.87
N ASN A 166 1.23 10.41 3.69
CA ASN A 166 0.30 11.20 4.50
C ASN A 166 -1.02 11.36 3.74
N PHE A 167 -2.15 11.29 4.46
CA PHE A 167 -3.48 11.52 3.92
C PHE A 167 -4.15 12.67 4.65
N ALA A 168 -4.83 13.55 3.92
CA ALA A 168 -5.60 14.62 4.51
C ALA A 168 -6.81 14.95 3.67
N GLY A 169 -7.92 15.24 4.32
CA GLY A 169 -9.09 15.82 3.66
C GLY A 169 -10.01 16.50 4.66
N ARG A 170 -11.18 16.90 4.18
CA ARG A 170 -12.16 17.64 4.97
C ARG A 170 -13.53 16.99 4.83
N LEU A 171 -14.23 16.87 5.95
CA LEU A 171 -15.56 16.29 6.02
C LEU A 171 -16.46 17.18 6.88
N CYS A 172 -17.70 17.38 6.45
CA CYS A 172 -18.69 18.07 7.27
C CYS A 172 -19.17 17.11 8.36
N LEU A 173 -18.82 17.38 9.62
CA LEU A 173 -19.07 16.48 10.75
C LEU A 173 -19.87 17.20 11.83
N PRO A 174 -20.74 16.48 12.58
CA PRO A 174 -21.47 17.09 13.66
C PRO A 174 -20.53 17.53 14.78
N THR A 175 -20.80 18.67 15.40
CA THR A 175 -19.96 19.22 16.47
C THR A 175 -20.29 18.56 17.81
N ASN A 176 -19.32 18.52 18.73
CA ASN A 176 -19.45 17.94 20.09
C ASN A 176 -20.07 16.52 20.16
N THR A 177 -19.94 15.74 19.08
CA THR A 177 -20.60 14.43 18.93
C THR A 177 -19.56 13.32 18.88
N LYS A 178 -19.86 12.18 19.49
CA LYS A 178 -19.02 10.98 19.35
C LYS A 178 -19.30 10.34 17.98
N LEU A 179 -18.23 10.18 17.21
CA LEU A 179 -18.24 9.55 15.90
C LEU A 179 -17.46 8.25 15.95
N ASN A 180 -17.90 7.28 15.16
CA ASN A 180 -17.06 6.18 14.70
C ASN A 180 -16.54 6.54 13.32
N ILE A 181 -15.25 6.35 13.13
CA ILE A 181 -14.57 6.51 11.85
C ILE A 181 -14.17 5.11 11.39
N SER A 182 -14.50 4.78 10.15
CA SER A 182 -14.01 3.58 9.47
C SER A 182 -13.46 3.97 8.12
N GLU A 183 -12.35 3.36 7.73
CA GLU A 183 -11.68 3.67 6.49
C GLU A 183 -11.14 2.43 5.80
N GLU A 184 -10.96 2.56 4.50
CA GLU A 184 -10.44 1.51 3.64
C GLU A 184 -9.48 2.11 2.60
N PHE A 185 -8.36 1.43 2.40
CA PHE A 185 -7.40 1.70 1.34
C PHE A 185 -7.59 0.67 0.21
N ASP A 186 -7.98 1.17 -0.97
CA ASP A 186 -7.92 0.44 -2.22
C ASP A 186 -6.68 0.89 -2.99
N SER A 187 -5.67 0.02 -3.05
CA SER A 187 -4.33 0.36 -3.52
C SER A 187 -3.91 -0.53 -4.69
N CYS A 188 -3.25 0.06 -5.69
CA CYS A 188 -2.79 -0.62 -6.88
C CYS A 188 -1.37 -0.20 -7.26
N ILE A 189 -0.50 -1.17 -7.57
CA ILE A 189 0.83 -0.93 -8.12
C ILE A 189 0.80 -1.26 -9.61
N ILE A 190 1.42 -0.40 -10.39
CA ILE A 190 1.57 -0.53 -11.83
C ILE A 190 3.07 -0.52 -12.14
N VAL A 191 3.53 -1.49 -12.94
CA VAL A 191 4.89 -1.50 -13.47
C VAL A 191 4.84 -0.97 -14.90
N ASP A 192 5.10 0.32 -15.06
CA ASP A 192 4.96 1.02 -16.35
C ASP A 192 6.07 0.61 -17.33
N CYS A 193 7.31 0.53 -16.85
CA CYS A 193 8.45 0.18 -17.68
C CYS A 193 9.59 -0.41 -16.85
N ILE A 194 10.37 -1.32 -17.44
CA ILE A 194 11.65 -1.76 -16.93
C ILE A 194 12.71 -1.50 -18.01
N ARG A 195 13.85 -0.92 -17.63
CA ARG A 195 14.95 -0.61 -18.55
C ARG A 195 16.27 -1.10 -17.97
N PRO A 196 17.10 -1.84 -18.73
CA PRO A 196 18.40 -2.25 -18.22
C PRO A 196 19.28 -1.02 -17.97
N VAL A 197 20.01 -0.99 -16.86
CA VAL A 197 20.94 0.11 -16.53
C VAL A 197 22.06 0.20 -17.58
N ASN A 198 22.53 -0.97 -18.03
CA ASN A 198 23.49 -1.08 -19.12
C ASN A 198 22.80 -1.66 -20.36
N SER A 199 22.98 -1.00 -21.50
CA SER A 199 22.36 -1.45 -22.76
C SER A 199 22.90 -2.78 -23.27
N THR A 200 24.11 -3.16 -22.85
CA THR A 200 24.81 -4.36 -23.30
C THR A 200 25.08 -5.27 -22.12
N TYR A 201 24.78 -6.56 -22.28
CA TYR A 201 25.15 -7.56 -21.31
C TYR A 201 26.64 -7.89 -21.49
N ASN A 202 27.44 -7.49 -20.50
CA ASN A 202 28.84 -7.85 -20.36
C ASN A 202 29.06 -8.23 -18.90
N TYR A 203 28.98 -9.51 -18.60
CA TYR A 203 29.18 -10.01 -17.24
C TYR A 203 30.47 -10.83 -17.16
N THR A 204 31.28 -10.50 -16.18
CA THR A 204 32.45 -11.28 -15.78
C THR A 204 32.11 -11.88 -14.42
N ALA A 205 32.34 -13.19 -14.23
CA ALA A 205 32.06 -13.82 -12.95
C ALA A 205 32.86 -13.15 -11.82
N PRO A 206 32.32 -13.04 -10.60
CA PRO A 206 32.98 -12.37 -9.49
C PRO A 206 34.18 -13.20 -9.06
N ALA A 207 35.26 -12.54 -8.63
CA ALA A 207 36.45 -13.24 -8.12
C ALA A 207 36.21 -13.95 -6.78
N THR A 208 35.18 -13.51 -6.03
CA THR A 208 34.78 -14.03 -4.72
C THR A 208 33.26 -13.99 -4.58
N GLY A 209 32.64 -15.08 -4.13
CA GLY A 209 31.20 -15.22 -3.95
C GLY A 209 30.67 -16.54 -4.54
N ASP A 210 29.40 -16.85 -4.29
CA ASP A 210 28.76 -18.00 -4.92
C ASP A 210 28.61 -17.75 -6.43
N PRO A 211 28.91 -18.74 -7.29
CA PRO A 211 28.79 -18.57 -8.73
C PRO A 211 27.32 -18.33 -9.12
N ILE A 212 27.06 -17.24 -9.83
CA ILE A 212 25.73 -17.01 -10.40
C ILE A 212 25.54 -17.93 -11.60
N THR A 213 24.67 -18.93 -11.48
CA THR A 213 24.45 -19.93 -12.55
C THR A 213 23.81 -19.32 -13.80
N TYR A 214 22.94 -18.32 -13.61
CA TYR A 214 22.14 -17.71 -14.66
C TYR A 214 22.58 -16.28 -14.96
N ALA A 215 22.39 -15.83 -16.20
CA ALA A 215 22.69 -14.46 -16.56
C ALA A 215 21.81 -13.48 -15.77
N THR A 216 22.44 -12.50 -15.13
CA THR A 216 21.82 -11.52 -14.25
C THR A 216 22.22 -10.10 -14.64
N PHE A 217 21.29 -9.16 -14.53
CA PHE A 217 21.56 -7.75 -14.83
C PHE A 217 20.75 -6.81 -13.95
N VAL A 218 21.22 -5.57 -13.85
CA VAL A 218 20.54 -4.49 -13.13
C VAL A 218 19.67 -3.69 -14.09
N ALA A 219 18.48 -3.32 -13.64
CA ALA A 219 17.53 -2.50 -14.35
C ALA A 219 16.98 -1.36 -13.47
N THR A 220 16.52 -0.31 -14.12
CA THR A 220 15.66 0.71 -13.53
C THR A 220 14.20 0.35 -13.78
N GLY A 221 13.32 0.67 -12.83
CA GLY A 221 11.87 0.59 -13.01
C GLY A 221 11.22 1.96 -13.05
N ASP A 222 10.14 2.08 -13.82
CA ASP A 222 9.15 3.14 -13.71
C ASP A 222 7.88 2.50 -13.14
N LEU A 223 7.51 2.89 -11.93
CA LEU A 223 6.45 2.29 -11.14
C LEU A 223 5.46 3.38 -10.71
N SER A 224 4.17 3.05 -10.75
CA SER A 224 3.12 3.91 -10.24
C SER A 224 2.38 3.23 -9.09
N LEU A 225 2.01 4.00 -8.07
CA LEU A 225 1.18 3.59 -6.96
C LEU A 225 -0.05 4.49 -6.89
N VAL A 226 -1.22 3.88 -7.03
CA VAL A 226 -2.50 4.56 -6.87
C VAL A 226 -3.12 4.09 -5.56
N ILE A 227 -3.50 5.03 -4.69
CA ILE A 227 -4.21 4.73 -3.44
C ILE A 227 -5.51 5.53 -3.42
N ASN A 228 -6.63 4.82 -3.49
CA ASN A 228 -7.96 5.35 -3.26
C ASN A 228 -8.36 5.05 -1.82
N LYS A 229 -8.47 6.09 -1.01
CA LYS A 229 -8.87 5.97 0.38
C LYS A 229 -10.30 6.43 0.55
N GLN A 230 -11.13 5.63 1.20
CA GLN A 230 -12.48 6.00 1.61
C GLN A 230 -12.53 6.16 3.13
N ILE A 231 -13.10 7.25 3.60
CA ILE A 231 -13.32 7.48 5.04
C ILE A 231 -14.81 7.68 5.26
N TYR A 232 -15.36 6.92 6.21
CA TYR A 232 -16.74 6.99 6.66
C TYR A 232 -16.79 7.43 8.11
N ALA A 233 -17.66 8.39 8.41
CA ALA A 233 -17.95 8.83 9.76
C ALA A 233 -19.42 8.57 10.09
N THR A 234 -19.67 7.81 11.15
CA THR A 234 -21.02 7.46 11.61
C THR A 234 -21.27 7.88 13.05
N THR A 235 -22.49 8.30 13.34
CA THR A 235 -22.98 8.50 14.71
C THR A 235 -23.71 7.24 15.17
N THR A 236 -23.39 6.73 16.36
CA THR A 236 -24.25 5.74 17.03
C THR A 236 -25.23 6.51 17.92
N GLU A 237 -26.38 6.90 17.37
CA GLU A 237 -27.45 7.40 18.22
C GLU A 237 -28.19 6.23 18.85
N LYS A 238 -28.36 6.27 20.17
CA LYS A 238 -29.36 5.42 20.84
C LYS A 238 -30.72 6.03 20.53
N LEU A 239 -31.60 5.28 19.88
CA LEU A 239 -33.02 5.61 19.82
C LEU A 239 -33.57 5.62 21.25
N ALA A 240 -33.85 6.80 21.77
CA ALA A 240 -34.61 6.95 23.01
C ALA A 240 -36.10 7.01 22.64
N VAL A 241 -36.83 5.93 22.91
CA VAL A 241 -38.29 5.92 22.78
C VAL A 241 -38.87 6.46 24.08
N MET A 242 -39.42 7.68 24.05
CA MET A 242 -40.26 8.17 25.15
C MET A 242 -41.63 7.50 25.05
N THR A 243 -41.95 6.64 26.01
CA THR A 243 -43.31 6.14 26.20
C THR A 243 -44.03 6.97 27.26
N ASN A 244 -45.29 7.31 26.99
CA ASN A 244 -46.19 7.80 28.04
C ASN A 244 -46.48 6.65 29.01
N SER A 245 -46.67 6.96 30.30
CA SER A 245 -47.06 5.96 31.31
C SER A 245 -48.28 5.17 30.82
N GLY A 246 -48.12 3.85 30.67
CA GLY A 246 -49.15 2.93 30.17
C GLY A 246 -48.98 2.47 28.71
N ALA A 247 -48.04 3.01 27.94
CA ALA A 247 -47.74 2.54 26.59
C ALA A 247 -46.67 1.44 26.60
N GLN A 248 -46.98 0.28 26.00
CA GLN A 248 -46.02 -0.79 25.75
C GLN A 248 -45.31 -0.57 24.41
N VAL A 249 -43.98 -0.62 24.39
CA VAL A 249 -43.21 -0.74 23.15
C VAL A 249 -43.30 -2.20 22.71
N VAL A 250 -44.05 -2.46 21.65
CA VAL A 250 -44.08 -3.78 21.01
C VAL A 250 -42.88 -3.84 20.06
N CYS A 251 -41.84 -4.56 20.45
CA CYS A 251 -40.77 -4.94 19.53
C CYS A 251 -41.31 -6.08 18.66
N THR A 252 -41.57 -5.82 17.38
CA THR A 252 -41.75 -6.88 16.40
C THR A 252 -40.38 -7.26 15.86
N ASP A 253 -39.85 -8.37 16.34
CA ASP A 253 -38.70 -9.03 15.73
C ASP A 253 -39.18 -9.48 14.34
N GLY A 254 -38.83 -8.69 13.31
CA GLY A 254 -39.25 -8.94 11.94
C GLY A 254 -38.82 -10.34 11.51
N VAL A 255 -39.81 -11.23 11.37
CA VAL A 255 -39.68 -12.54 10.73
C VAL A 255 -39.86 -12.37 9.23
#